data_AF-A0A7V9SQF0-F1
#
_entry.id   AF-A0A7V9SQF0-F1
#
_cell.length_a   1.000
_cell.length_b   1.000
_cell.length_c   1.000
_cell.angle_alpha   90.00
_cell.angle_beta   90.00
_cell.angle_gamma   90.00
#
_symmetry.space_group_name_H-M   'P 1'
#
loop_
_entity.id
_entity.type
_entity.pdbx_description
1 polymer ?
#
loop_
_entity_poly.entity_id
_entity_poly.type
_entity_poly.pdbx_seq_one_letter_code
_entity_poly.pdbx_strand_id
1 'polypeptide(L)'
;MRIVALSVFEGVVYHCHPVDLRNPCKPTLEVDARTQPGDLDAGPLLVTVADYARMVGDHARDCIPKLRDAGRITKWMGVDHISFPTWTPVDHPAL
;
A
#
# COMPACT_ATOMS: atom_id res chain seq x y z
N MET A 1 -1.87 2.98 -10.32
CA MET A 1 -0.94 1.87 -10.05
C MET A 1 -1.64 0.99 -9.06
N ARG A 2 -1.46 -0.33 -9.15
CA ARG A 2 -2.09 -1.26 -8.25
C ARG A 2 -1.04 -2.10 -7.57
N ILE A 3 -1.08 -2.11 -6.25
CA ILE A 3 -0.15 -2.82 -5.37
C ILE A 3 -0.93 -3.97 -4.72
N VAL A 4 -0.37 -5.16 -4.72
CA VAL A 4 -0.92 -6.31 -3.99
C VAL A 4 -0.11 -6.52 -2.73
N ALA A 5 -0.76 -6.43 -1.58
CA ALA A 5 -0.22 -6.78 -0.27
C ALA A 5 -0.41 -8.28 -0.01
N LEU A 6 0.70 -8.98 0.25
CA LEU A 6 0.75 -10.41 0.51
C LEU A 6 0.77 -10.74 2.00
N SER A 7 1.16 -9.77 2.83
CA SER A 7 1.29 -9.93 4.28
C SER A 7 1.08 -8.58 4.96
N VAL A 8 0.16 -8.56 5.93
CA VAL A 8 -0.22 -7.40 6.73
C VAL A 8 -0.17 -7.78 8.19
N PHE A 9 0.41 -6.93 9.04
CA PHE A 9 0.39 -7.09 10.48
C PHE A 9 0.32 -5.72 11.15
N GLU A 10 -0.60 -5.56 12.11
CA GLU A 10 -0.86 -4.30 12.82
C GLU A 10 -1.04 -3.09 11.87
N GLY A 11 -1.76 -3.30 10.76
CA GLY A 11 -2.01 -2.25 9.76
C GLY A 11 -0.83 -1.92 8.85
N VAL A 12 0.32 -2.60 8.97
CA VAL A 12 1.49 -2.38 8.13
C VAL A 12 1.64 -3.51 7.11
N VAL A 13 1.89 -3.16 5.85
CA VAL A 13 2.17 -4.08 4.76
C VAL A 13 3.66 -4.42 4.76
N TYR A 14 4.00 -5.70 4.94
CA TYR A 14 5.39 -6.17 4.98
C TYR A 14 5.88 -6.70 3.63
N HIS A 15 4.97 -7.29 2.86
CA HIS A 15 5.29 -7.88 1.57
C HIS A 15 4.30 -7.40 0.54
N CYS A 16 4.78 -6.77 -0.52
CA CYS A 16 3.94 -6.32 -1.63
C CYS A 16 4.68 -6.24 -2.96
N HIS A 17 3.93 -6.21 -4.04
CA HIS A 17 4.44 -6.02 -5.39
C HIS A 17 3.44 -5.26 -6.27
N PRO A 18 3.90 -4.57 -7.33
CA PRO A 18 3.02 -3.91 -8.26
C PRO A 18 2.46 -4.91 -9.28
N VAL A 19 1.17 -4.83 -9.57
CA VAL A 19 0.51 -5.60 -10.65
C VAL A 19 0.05 -4.72 -11.81
N ASP A 20 0.10 -3.39 -11.64
CA ASP A 20 -0.17 -2.40 -12.69
C ASP A 20 0.57 -1.08 -12.38
N LEU A 21 1.36 -0.57 -13.35
CA LEU A 21 2.16 0.66 -13.21
C LEU A 21 1.59 1.88 -13.95
N ARG A 22 0.46 1.78 -14.69
CA ARG A 22 -0.03 2.85 -15.60
C ARG A 22 -0.34 4.21 -14.96
N ASN A 23 -0.48 4.28 -13.62
CA ASN A 23 -0.78 5.50 -12.88
C ASN A 23 0.01 5.56 -11.56
N PRO A 24 1.34 5.73 -11.59
CA PRO A 24 2.20 5.54 -10.40
C PRO A 24 1.77 6.45 -9.24
N CYS A 25 1.47 7.72 -9.50
CA CYS A 25 1.14 8.70 -8.44
C CYS A 25 -0.29 8.57 -7.88
N LYS A 26 -1.08 7.59 -8.34
CA LYS A 26 -2.40 7.26 -7.79
C LYS A 26 -2.43 5.77 -7.47
N PRO A 27 -1.68 5.33 -6.43
CA PRO A 27 -1.64 3.93 -6.05
C PRO A 27 -2.95 3.52 -5.37
N THR A 28 -3.43 2.33 -5.71
CA THR A 28 -4.49 1.60 -5.00
C THR A 28 -3.90 0.33 -4.39
N LEU A 29 -4.55 -0.19 -3.35
CA LEU A 29 -4.10 -1.36 -2.61
C LEU A 29 -5.13 -2.49 -2.73
N GLU A 30 -4.65 -3.64 -3.16
CA GLU A 30 -5.33 -4.92 -3.04
C GLU A 30 -4.68 -5.75 -1.95
N VAL A 31 -5.48 -6.55 -1.25
CA VAL A 31 -5.00 -7.41 -0.15
C VAL A 31 -5.24 -8.86 -0.51
N ASP A 32 -4.14 -9.60 -0.64
CA ASP A 32 -4.08 -11.05 -0.84
C ASP A 32 -3.56 -11.75 0.44
N ALA A 33 -3.35 -11.00 1.51
CA ALA A 33 -2.96 -11.56 2.78
C ALA A 33 -4.10 -12.41 3.36
N ARG A 34 -3.77 -13.61 3.86
CA ARG A 34 -4.69 -14.36 4.72
C ARG A 34 -4.94 -13.54 5.98
N THR A 35 -6.19 -13.19 6.21
CA THR A 35 -6.62 -12.36 7.34
C THR A 35 -7.71 -13.06 8.12
N GLN A 36 -7.73 -12.84 9.42
CA GLN A 36 -8.82 -13.21 10.32
C GLN A 36 -9.71 -11.98 10.59
N PRO A 37 -10.97 -12.19 11.00
CA PRO A 37 -11.81 -11.09 11.48
C PRO A 37 -11.07 -10.30 12.58
N GLY A 38 -11.00 -8.97 12.45
CA GLY A 38 -10.24 -8.11 13.37
C GLY A 38 -8.85 -7.70 12.87
N ASP A 39 -8.19 -8.48 12.00
CA ASP A 39 -6.79 -8.21 11.60
C ASP A 39 -6.62 -6.88 10.86
N LEU A 40 -7.67 -6.45 10.13
CA LEU A 40 -7.65 -5.25 9.28
C LEU A 40 -8.63 -4.16 9.74
N ASP A 41 -9.24 -4.33 10.92
CA ASP A 41 -10.27 -3.43 11.44
C ASP A 41 -9.70 -2.22 12.21
N ALA A 42 -8.36 -2.12 12.29
CA ALA A 42 -7.65 -1.12 13.09
C ALA A 42 -7.39 0.23 12.37
N GLY A 43 -7.75 0.36 11.09
CA GLY A 43 -7.60 1.61 10.33
C GLY A 43 -6.91 1.44 8.97
N PRO A 44 -6.26 2.49 8.44
CA PRO A 44 -5.64 2.44 7.12
C PRO A 44 -4.50 1.44 7.07
N LEU A 45 -4.30 0.83 5.90
CA LEU A 45 -3.11 0.02 5.64
C LEU A 45 -1.95 0.90 5.20
N LEU A 46 -0.75 0.58 5.70
CA LEU A 46 0.44 1.39 5.52
C LEU A 46 1.46 0.64 4.67
N VAL A 47 1.86 1.23 3.54
CA VAL A 47 3.00 0.76 2.73
C VAL A 47 4.14 1.73 2.93
N THR A 48 5.35 1.25 3.25
CA THR A 48 6.49 2.16 3.43
C THR A 48 6.75 2.97 2.15
N VAL A 49 7.18 4.23 2.29
CA VAL A 49 7.58 5.05 1.12
C VAL A 49 8.76 4.40 0.39
N ALA A 50 9.62 3.66 1.11
CA ALA A 50 10.75 2.93 0.53
C ALA A 50 10.29 1.79 -0.40
N ASP A 51 9.34 0.96 0.03
CA ASP A 51 8.78 -0.10 -0.82
C ASP A 51 8.07 0.48 -2.03
N TYR A 52 7.28 1.53 -1.83
CA TYR A 52 6.64 2.22 -2.94
C TYR A 52 7.68 2.75 -3.95
N ALA A 53 8.72 3.43 -3.48
CA ALA A 53 9.78 3.95 -4.34
C ALA A 53 10.49 2.84 -5.12
N ARG A 54 10.77 1.70 -4.47
CA ARG A 54 11.31 0.51 -5.11
C ARG A 54 10.38 -0.02 -6.22
N MET A 55 9.07 0.00 -6.02
CA MET A 55 8.08 -0.49 -6.99
C MET A 55 7.90 0.45 -8.19
N VAL A 56 7.91 1.77 -7.98
CA VAL A 56 7.66 2.74 -9.07
C VAL A 56 8.91 3.22 -9.80
N GLY A 57 10.10 2.97 -9.25
CA GLY A 57 11.37 3.39 -9.84
C GLY A 57 11.47 4.91 -9.97
N ASP A 58 11.93 5.39 -11.14
CA ASP A 58 12.21 6.81 -11.39
C ASP A 58 11.01 7.74 -11.14
N HIS A 59 9.78 7.23 -11.29
CA HIS A 59 8.56 7.98 -10.99
C HIS A 59 8.42 8.37 -9.52
N ALA A 60 9.18 7.76 -8.60
CA ALA A 60 9.18 8.11 -7.19
C ALA A 60 9.47 9.59 -6.96
N ARG A 61 10.40 10.17 -7.75
CA ARG A 61 10.80 11.58 -7.66
C ARG A 61 9.62 12.53 -7.83
N ASP A 62 8.70 12.22 -8.75
CA ASP A 62 7.54 13.06 -9.05
C ASP A 62 6.32 12.70 -8.20
N CYS A 63 6.16 11.42 -7.85
CA CYS A 63 4.96 10.95 -7.18
C CYS A 63 4.98 11.14 -5.65
N ILE A 64 6.13 10.99 -4.99
CA ILE A 64 6.21 11.13 -3.53
C ILE A 64 5.79 12.54 -3.07
N PRO A 65 6.25 13.64 -3.70
CA PRO A 65 5.77 14.98 -3.36
C PRO A 65 4.26 15.11 -3.52
N LYS A 66 3.69 14.65 -4.64
CA LYS A 66 2.24 14.68 -4.88
C LYS A 66 1.43 13.91 -3.83
N LEU A 67 1.94 12.75 -3.39
CA LEU A 67 1.33 11.96 -2.32
C LEU A 67 1.42 12.70 -0.97
N ARG A 68 2.55 13.37 -0.69
CA ARG A 68 2.69 14.20 0.50
C ARG A 68 1.69 15.35 0.50
N ASP A 69 1.60 16.09 -0.60
CA ASP A 69 0.68 17.23 -0.78
C ASP A 69 -0.79 16.80 -0.68
N ALA A 70 -1.10 15.58 -1.12
CA ALA A 70 -2.42 14.97 -0.97
C ALA A 70 -2.72 14.43 0.44
N GLY A 71 -1.82 14.64 1.42
CA GLY A 71 -1.98 14.14 2.79
C GLY A 71 -1.92 12.62 2.91
N ARG A 72 -1.36 11.93 1.91
CA ARG A 72 -1.29 10.46 1.85
C ARG A 72 -0.07 9.89 2.57
N ILE A 73 0.91 10.71 2.95
CA ILE A 73 2.11 10.27 3.68
C ILE A 73 1.92 10.54 5.17
N THR A 74 2.04 9.47 5.98
CA THR A 74 1.97 9.51 7.43
C THR A 74 3.24 8.92 8.04
N LYS A 75 3.54 9.27 9.30
CA LYS A 75 4.65 8.70 10.05
C LYS A 75 4.12 7.68 11.04
N TRP A 76 4.63 6.46 10.97
CA TRP A 76 4.32 5.38 11.90
C TRP A 76 5.64 4.75 12.37
N MET A 77 5.82 4.62 13.69
CA MET A 77 7.06 4.14 14.31
C MET A 77 8.33 4.84 13.76
N GLY A 78 8.22 6.14 13.45
CA GLY A 78 9.33 6.94 12.92
C GLY A 78 9.57 6.82 11.40
N VAL A 79 8.89 5.92 10.69
CA VAL A 79 9.05 5.69 9.25
C VAL A 79 7.91 6.31 8.45
N ASP A 80 8.23 6.90 7.29
CA ASP A 80 7.23 7.45 6.36
C ASP A 80 6.52 6.33 5.60
N HIS A 81 5.20 6.34 5.62
CA HIS A 81 4.32 5.40 4.94
C HIS A 81 3.30 6.12 4.07
N ILE A 82 2.94 5.50 2.95
CA ILE A 82 1.73 5.83 2.22
C ILE A 82 0.56 5.15 2.92
N SER A 83 -0.38 5.95 3.40
CA SER A 83 -1.62 5.48 4.01
C SER A 83 -2.63 5.09 2.94
N PHE A 84 -3.27 3.93 3.08
CA PHE A 84 -4.38 3.44 2.27
C PHE A 84 -5.62 3.26 3.16
N PRO A 85 -6.49 4.29 3.25
CA PRO A 85 -7.72 4.22 4.04
C PRO A 85 -8.72 3.19 3.52
N THR A 86 -8.64 2.89 2.22
CA THR A 86 -9.45 1.88 1.57
C THR A 86 -8.55 0.93 0.78
N TRP A 87 -8.97 -0.33 0.74
CA TRP A 87 -8.32 -1.43 0.03
C TRP A 87 -9.39 -2.43 -0.40
N THR A 88 -9.05 -3.30 -1.34
CA THR A 88 -9.95 -4.35 -1.84
C THR A 88 -9.33 -5.73 -1.64
N PRO A 89 -10.07 -6.73 -1.15
CA PRO A 89 -9.56 -8.10 -1.12
C PRO A 89 -9.33 -8.59 -2.55
N VAL A 90 -8.29 -9.39 -2.76
CA VAL A 90 -8.12 -10.15 -4.00
C VAL A 90 -9.12 -11.30 -3.99
N ASP A 91 -9.90 -11.41 -5.07
CA ASP A 91 -10.83 -12.52 -5.24
C ASP A 91 -10.05 -13.75 -5.72
N HIS A 92 -10.05 -14.80 -4.89
CA HIS A 92 -9.61 -16.12 -5.32
C HIS A 92 -10.86 -16.94 -5.62
N PRO A 93 -11.08 -17.38 -6.87
CA PRO A 93 -12.12 -18.35 -7.12
C PRO A 93 -11.86 -19.56 -6.22
N ALA A 94 -12.89 -20.00 -5.49
CA ALA A 94 -12.80 -21.18 -4.64
C ALA A 94 -12.28 -22.35 -5.49
N LEU A 95 -11.13 -22.90 -5.10
CA LEU A 95 -10.54 -24.10 -5.71
C LEU A 95 -11.46 -25.31 -5.54
#